data_AF-A0A9D8QQZ7-F1
#
_entry.id   AF-A0A9D8QQZ7-F1
#
_cell.length_a   1.000
_cell.length_b   1.000
_cell.length_c   1.000
_cell.angle_alpha   90.00
_cell.angle_beta   90.00
_cell.angle_gamma   90.00
#
_symmetry.space_group_name_H-M   'P 1'
#
loop_
_entity.id
_entity.type
_entity.pdbx_description
1 polymer ?
#
loop_
_entity_poly.entity_id
_entity_poly.type
_entity_poly.pdbx_seq_one_letter_code
_entity_poly.pdbx_strand_id
1 'polypeptide(L)'
;AGIYTVTVSNEFGSASGVGVLTVREASKLPWIISQPQGQTVDEGEMVTFTVVAKDENSDKMDMDIPLSVNEDLELTWIEPGTFIMGSPEDELGRNGNEIQHQVTLTQGYWIGRYPVTEAQYKAVIGSCPSSDGENCPVHYVSWSDATNFCARLTEIERKVGRLPEGYEYALPTEAQWQYACRAGTTTALNSGKNLTSTSQCPNMDEVGWYYYNSDNRSHPVGLKRPNAWGLYDMHGNVWEWCWDYYGEFSADPVVDPMGPAVGNKHTGCGGFYGDAAYLCRTARHYGDYDNGYVYCGFRVALVPVRGQVTAAAVGSSVTYQWYKNGQTIKGADGSSYTIKAVKESDAGEYTVSVCNNVGCVTSRAAILTVSTWP
;
A
#
# COMPACT_ATOMS: atom_id res chain seq x y z
N ALA A 1 -22.94 6.27 13.30
CA ALA A 1 -22.81 6.95 12.00
C ALA A 1 -23.42 8.34 12.09
N GLY A 2 -22.82 9.34 11.45
CA GLY A 2 -23.31 10.72 11.46
C GLY A 2 -22.81 11.51 10.25
N ILE A 3 -23.59 12.50 9.81
CA ILE A 3 -23.20 13.45 8.77
C ILE A 3 -22.49 14.60 9.47
N TYR A 4 -21.24 14.85 9.11
CA TYR A 4 -20.45 15.95 9.65
C TYR A 4 -20.05 16.90 8.54
N THR A 5 -20.13 18.20 8.81
CA THR A 5 -19.58 19.22 7.92
C THR A 5 -18.23 19.64 8.46
N VAL A 6 -17.16 19.38 7.70
CA VAL A 6 -15.83 19.89 8.02
C VAL A 6 -15.62 21.16 7.22
N THR A 7 -15.41 22.28 7.93
CA THR A 7 -15.11 23.57 7.32
C THR A 7 -13.65 23.91 7.58
N VAL A 8 -12.89 24.11 6.50
CA VAL A 8 -11.52 24.62 6.54
C VAL A 8 -11.54 26.05 6.03
N SER A 9 -10.94 26.98 6.79
CA SER A 9 -10.88 28.39 6.43
C SER A 9 -9.47 28.97 6.52
N ASN A 10 -9.17 29.92 5.64
CA ASN A 10 -8.00 30.78 5.69
C ASN A 10 -8.41 32.24 5.35
N GLU A 11 -7.43 33.14 5.27
CA GLU A 11 -7.65 34.56 5.00
C GLU A 11 -8.26 34.88 3.62
N PHE A 12 -8.29 33.89 2.72
CA PHE A 12 -8.84 34.01 1.37
C PHE A 12 -10.22 33.34 1.21
N GLY A 13 -10.72 32.63 2.24
CA GLY A 13 -12.07 32.06 2.25
C GLY A 13 -12.21 30.78 3.07
N SER A 14 -13.40 30.19 3.02
CA SER A 14 -13.72 28.92 3.68
C SER A 14 -14.31 27.91 2.69
N ALA A 15 -13.81 26.68 2.71
CA ALA A 15 -14.39 25.54 2.00
C ALA A 15 -15.00 24.58 3.02
N SER A 16 -16.18 24.04 2.71
CA SER A 16 -16.83 23.04 3.56
C SER A 16 -17.12 21.77 2.76
N GLY A 17 -16.79 20.62 3.33
CA GLY A 17 -17.11 19.30 2.78
C GLY A 17 -18.04 18.53 3.73
N VAL A 18 -18.97 17.78 3.16
CA VAL A 18 -19.82 16.85 3.92
C VAL A 18 -19.10 15.50 3.99
N GLY A 19 -18.69 15.09 5.18
CA GLY A 19 -18.16 13.77 5.47
C GLY A 19 -19.26 12.86 6.02
N VAL A 20 -19.32 11.63 5.53
CA VAL A 20 -20.17 10.57 6.10
C VAL A 20 -19.29 9.67 6.96
N LEU A 21 -19.54 9.62 8.26
CA LEU A 21 -18.92 8.62 9.14
C LEU A 21 -19.77 7.34 9.09
N THR A 22 -19.37 6.37 8.27
CA THR A 22 -19.95 5.02 8.29
C THR A 22 -19.20 4.17 9.31
N VAL A 23 -19.84 3.83 10.42
CA VAL A 23 -19.31 2.83 11.36
C VAL A 23 -19.79 1.47 10.86
N ARG A 24 -18.89 0.67 10.28
CA ARG A 24 -19.18 -0.73 9.97
C ARG A 24 -19.00 -1.54 11.24
N GLU A 25 -20.11 -2.09 11.72
CA GLU A 25 -20.12 -3.04 12.83
C GLU A 25 -19.53 -4.38 12.37
N ALA A 26 -18.64 -4.97 13.18
CA ALA A 26 -18.14 -6.30 12.87
C ALA A 26 -19.28 -7.34 12.95
N SER A 27 -19.16 -8.42 12.18
CA SER A 27 -20.09 -9.54 12.02
C SER A 27 -19.50 -10.89 12.47
N LYS A 28 -18.18 -10.95 12.69
CA LYS A 28 -17.42 -12.10 13.22
C LYS A 28 -16.64 -11.73 14.48
N LEU A 29 -16.24 -12.74 15.25
CA LEU A 29 -15.32 -12.57 16.38
C LEU A 29 -13.93 -12.15 15.91
N PRO A 30 -13.15 -11.39 16.72
CA PRO A 30 -11.75 -11.08 16.40
C PRO A 30 -10.87 -12.35 16.45
N TRP A 31 -9.74 -12.35 15.76
CA TRP A 31 -8.77 -13.44 15.80
C TRP A 31 -7.41 -13.00 16.38
N ILE A 32 -6.85 -13.84 17.24
CA ILE A 32 -5.52 -13.63 17.83
C ILE A 32 -4.46 -14.23 16.90
N ILE A 33 -3.56 -13.40 16.40
CA ILE A 33 -2.46 -13.76 15.49
C ILE A 33 -1.23 -14.20 16.26
N SER A 34 -0.89 -13.48 17.32
CA SER A 34 0.22 -13.84 18.20
C SER A 34 -0.25 -13.98 19.64
N GLN A 35 0.18 -15.05 20.28
CA GLN A 35 -0.15 -15.35 21.68
C GLN A 35 0.91 -14.75 22.60
N PRO A 36 0.53 -14.25 23.79
CA PRO A 36 1.51 -13.88 24.80
C PRO A 36 2.35 -15.11 25.19
N GLN A 37 3.64 -14.89 25.40
CA GLN A 37 4.59 -15.95 25.74
C GLN A 37 4.85 -15.98 27.25
N GLY A 38 5.01 -17.17 27.81
CA GLY A 38 5.48 -17.35 29.19
C GLY A 38 6.93 -16.89 29.33
N GLN A 39 7.27 -16.33 30.49
CA GLN A 39 8.57 -15.73 30.77
C GLN A 39 9.04 -16.11 32.18
N THR A 40 10.36 -16.26 32.35
CA THR A 40 11.01 -16.37 33.65
C THR A 40 11.90 -15.15 33.82
N VAL A 41 11.72 -14.40 34.89
CA VAL A 41 12.42 -13.13 35.14
C VAL A 41 12.84 -13.04 36.61
N ASP A 42 13.93 -12.33 36.87
CA ASP A 42 14.39 -12.09 38.24
C ASP A 42 13.55 -11.00 38.93
N GLU A 43 13.41 -11.09 40.25
CA GLU A 43 12.72 -10.06 41.03
C GLU A 43 13.35 -8.67 40.80
N GLY A 44 12.52 -7.67 40.51
CA GLY A 44 12.92 -6.30 40.20
C GLY A 44 13.09 -6.02 38.70
N GLU A 45 13.13 -7.03 37.83
CA GLU A 45 13.20 -6.83 36.38
C GLU A 45 11.86 -6.41 35.77
N MET A 46 11.91 -5.88 34.54
CA MET A 46 10.73 -5.52 33.77
C MET A 46 10.30 -6.70 32.90
N VAL A 47 9.00 -6.96 32.85
CA VAL A 47 8.42 -7.94 31.91
C VAL A 47 7.27 -7.30 31.13
N THR A 48 7.18 -7.63 29.84
CA THR A 48 6.08 -7.19 28.97
C THR A 48 5.49 -8.40 28.28
N PHE A 49 4.16 -8.55 28.37
CA PHE A 49 3.37 -9.46 27.57
C PHE A 49 2.77 -8.70 26.40
N THR A 50 2.77 -9.30 25.21
CA THR A 50 2.20 -8.71 23.99
C THR A 50 1.26 -9.67 23.31
N VAL A 51 0.18 -9.16 22.72
CA VAL A 51 -0.73 -9.89 21.85
C VAL A 51 -0.93 -9.10 20.57
N VAL A 52 -1.00 -9.79 19.43
CA VAL A 52 -1.45 -9.20 18.17
C VAL A 52 -2.78 -9.84 17.82
N ALA A 53 -3.81 -9.02 17.63
CA ALA A 53 -5.12 -9.48 17.23
C ALA A 53 -5.69 -8.60 16.12
N LYS A 54 -6.63 -9.16 15.38
CA LYS A 54 -7.26 -8.56 14.21
C LYS A 54 -8.78 -8.79 14.25
N ASP A 55 -9.52 -7.95 13.54
CA ASP A 55 -10.97 -8.04 13.36
C ASP A 55 -11.28 -8.15 11.86
N GLU A 56 -12.49 -8.54 11.45
CA GLU A 56 -12.86 -8.75 10.04
C GLU A 56 -12.71 -7.50 9.15
N ASN A 57 -12.65 -6.29 9.72
CA ASN A 57 -12.21 -5.08 9.02
C ASN A 57 -10.69 -5.07 8.70
N SER A 58 -10.01 -6.20 8.84
CA SER A 58 -8.61 -6.41 8.51
C SER A 58 -8.37 -7.64 7.63
N ASP A 59 -9.39 -8.08 6.88
CA ASP A 59 -9.24 -8.95 5.70
C ASP A 59 -8.45 -8.19 4.61
N LYS A 60 -7.16 -7.99 4.91
CA LYS A 60 -6.06 -7.55 4.07
C LYS A 60 -5.44 -8.80 3.45
N MET A 61 -6.26 -9.58 2.74
CA MET A 61 -5.79 -10.58 1.80
C MET A 61 -5.73 -9.92 0.42
N ASP A 62 -4.88 -10.44 -0.47
CA ASP A 62 -4.92 -10.07 -1.88
C ASP A 62 -6.38 -10.14 -2.37
N MET A 63 -6.84 -9.09 -3.02
CA MET A 63 -8.21 -8.99 -3.49
C MET A 63 -8.24 -9.34 -4.97
N ASP A 64 -8.83 -10.48 -5.30
CA ASP A 64 -9.07 -10.89 -6.67
C ASP A 64 -10.44 -10.34 -7.11
N ILE A 65 -10.43 -9.45 -8.10
CA ILE A 65 -11.65 -8.89 -8.68
C ILE A 65 -11.95 -9.65 -9.97
N PRO A 66 -12.99 -10.49 -10.00
CA PRO A 66 -13.36 -11.20 -11.22
C PRO A 66 -13.96 -10.24 -12.23
N LEU A 67 -13.22 -10.00 -13.32
CA LEU A 67 -13.64 -9.21 -14.48
C LEU A 67 -14.34 -10.10 -15.52
N SER A 68 -13.95 -11.37 -15.64
CA SER A 68 -14.63 -12.40 -16.44
C SER A 68 -14.29 -13.82 -15.92
N VAL A 69 -14.82 -14.88 -16.57
CA VAL A 69 -14.72 -16.29 -16.11
C VAL A 69 -13.26 -16.79 -15.95
N ASN A 70 -12.25 -16.08 -16.46
CA ASN A 70 -10.82 -16.41 -16.28
C ASN A 70 -9.91 -15.16 -16.21
N GLU A 71 -10.42 -13.99 -15.82
CA GLU A 71 -9.62 -12.75 -15.77
C GLU A 71 -9.87 -12.03 -14.44
N ASP A 72 -8.97 -12.24 -13.49
CA ASP A 72 -9.01 -11.57 -12.20
C ASP A 72 -8.05 -10.36 -12.22
N LEU A 73 -8.50 -9.23 -11.68
CA LEU A 73 -7.60 -8.14 -11.31
C LEU A 73 -7.15 -8.38 -9.87
N GLU A 74 -5.94 -8.90 -9.71
CA GLU A 74 -5.32 -9.17 -8.41
C GLU A 74 -4.78 -7.86 -7.82
N LEU A 75 -5.25 -7.49 -6.62
CA LEU A 75 -4.72 -6.34 -5.88
C LEU A 75 -4.04 -6.78 -4.58
N THR A 76 -2.86 -6.23 -4.33
CA THR A 76 -2.08 -6.47 -3.12
C THR A 76 -2.26 -5.32 -2.13
N TRP A 77 -2.52 -5.66 -0.86
CA TRP A 77 -2.60 -4.69 0.22
C TRP A 77 -1.22 -4.13 0.58
N ILE A 78 -1.11 -2.80 0.61
CA ILE A 78 0.08 -2.07 1.01
C ILE A 78 -0.19 -1.41 2.38
N GLU A 79 0.61 -1.78 3.39
CA GLU A 79 0.49 -1.19 4.73
C GLU A 79 0.90 0.29 4.74
N PRO A 80 0.24 1.15 5.54
CA PRO A 80 0.68 2.52 5.74
C PRO A 80 2.11 2.54 6.30
N GLY A 81 2.82 3.63 6.04
CA GLY A 81 4.19 3.76 6.51
C GLY A 81 4.89 5.00 6.00
N THR A 82 6.14 5.11 6.39
CA THR A 82 7.01 6.24 6.04
C THR A 82 8.21 5.71 5.26
N PHE A 83 8.58 6.39 4.19
CA PHE A 83 9.73 6.04 3.37
C PHE A 83 10.44 7.28 2.81
N ILE A 84 11.64 7.07 2.25
CA ILE A 84 12.37 8.10 1.52
C ILE A 84 12.06 7.97 0.03
N MET A 85 11.39 8.98 -0.53
CA MET A 85 11.11 9.12 -1.95
C MET A 85 12.27 9.86 -2.64
N GLY A 86 12.47 9.66 -3.94
CA GLY A 86 13.65 10.17 -4.67
C GLY A 86 14.87 9.25 -4.56
N SER A 87 16.05 9.72 -5.01
CA SER A 87 17.28 8.91 -5.09
C SER A 87 18.48 9.59 -4.40
N PRO A 88 19.39 8.85 -3.76
CA PRO A 88 20.60 9.43 -3.17
C PRO A 88 21.51 10.04 -4.24
N GLU A 89 22.36 10.97 -3.85
CA GLU A 89 23.14 11.78 -4.81
C GLU A 89 24.12 10.97 -5.66
N ASP A 90 24.56 9.83 -5.15
CA ASP A 90 25.49 8.90 -5.78
C ASP A 90 24.80 7.75 -6.54
N GLU A 91 23.46 7.74 -6.63
CA GLU A 91 22.75 6.71 -7.40
C GLU A 91 23.08 6.81 -8.89
N LEU A 92 23.61 5.72 -9.46
CA LEU A 92 24.00 5.66 -10.87
C LEU A 92 22.78 5.87 -11.78
N GLY A 93 22.84 6.91 -12.63
CA GLY A 93 21.79 7.22 -13.60
C GLY A 93 20.68 8.12 -13.06
N ARG A 94 20.86 8.70 -11.87
CA ARG A 94 19.99 9.72 -11.26
C ARG A 94 19.80 10.96 -12.15
N ASN A 95 18.60 11.55 -12.07
CA ASN A 95 18.34 12.92 -12.51
C ASN A 95 18.33 13.92 -11.34
N GLY A 96 18.66 15.19 -11.62
CA GLY A 96 18.78 16.24 -10.59
C GLY A 96 17.47 16.59 -9.87
N ASN A 97 16.31 16.25 -10.43
CA ASN A 97 15.00 16.49 -9.83
C ASN A 97 14.53 15.37 -8.89
N GLU A 98 15.31 14.31 -8.72
CA GLU A 98 15.03 13.17 -7.83
C GLU A 98 15.54 13.47 -6.41
N ILE A 99 15.08 14.58 -5.82
CA ILE A 99 15.49 15.04 -4.48
C ILE A 99 14.90 14.11 -3.41
N GLN A 100 15.77 13.64 -2.49
CA GLN A 100 15.32 12.81 -1.38
C GLN A 100 14.53 13.60 -0.35
N HIS A 101 13.37 13.06 0.01
CA HIS A 101 12.50 13.63 1.04
C HIS A 101 11.67 12.53 1.70
N GLN A 102 11.23 12.80 2.93
CA GLN A 102 10.42 11.84 3.67
C GLN A 102 8.95 11.95 3.26
N VAL A 103 8.34 10.82 2.94
CA VAL A 103 6.91 10.72 2.66
C VAL A 103 6.27 9.79 3.68
N THR A 104 5.16 10.23 4.28
CA THR A 104 4.33 9.38 5.14
C THR A 104 2.99 9.13 4.48
N LEU A 105 2.67 7.85 4.24
CA LEU A 105 1.35 7.39 3.82
C LEU A 105 0.59 6.96 5.07
N THR A 106 -0.44 7.71 5.47
CA THR A 106 -1.15 7.50 6.74
C THR A 106 -2.16 6.37 6.66
N GLN A 107 -2.62 6.06 5.45
CA GLN A 107 -3.55 4.98 5.18
C GLN A 107 -2.93 3.96 4.22
N GLY A 108 -3.19 2.68 4.48
CA GLY A 108 -2.89 1.64 3.50
C GLY A 108 -3.88 1.66 2.35
N TYR A 109 -3.54 0.98 1.28
CA TYR A 109 -4.32 0.93 0.04
C TYR A 109 -4.03 -0.39 -0.67
N TRP A 110 -4.91 -0.81 -1.58
CA TRP A 110 -4.59 -1.92 -2.46
C TRP A 110 -4.05 -1.39 -3.78
N ILE A 111 -3.08 -2.08 -4.36
CA ILE A 111 -2.52 -1.76 -5.68
C ILE A 111 -2.42 -3.03 -6.53
N GLY A 112 -2.63 -2.87 -7.83
CA GLY A 112 -2.56 -3.95 -8.81
C GLY A 112 -1.24 -4.66 -8.72
N ARG A 113 -1.31 -5.99 -8.55
CA ARG A 113 -0.14 -6.87 -8.50
C ARG A 113 0.67 -6.77 -9.79
N TYR A 114 -0.02 -6.56 -10.90
CA TYR A 114 0.49 -6.36 -12.25
C TYR A 114 -0.03 -5.03 -12.82
N PRO A 115 0.62 -4.49 -13.87
CA PRO A 115 -0.04 -3.55 -14.77
C PRO A 115 -1.31 -4.15 -15.37
N VAL A 116 -2.28 -3.30 -15.72
CA VAL A 116 -3.51 -3.75 -16.38
C VAL A 116 -3.17 -4.40 -17.71
N THR A 117 -3.67 -5.60 -17.95
CA THR A 117 -3.43 -6.35 -19.20
C THR A 117 -4.36 -5.92 -20.33
N GLU A 118 -4.01 -6.27 -21.57
CA GLU A 118 -4.87 -6.02 -22.74
C GLU A 118 -6.25 -6.64 -22.59
N ALA A 119 -6.32 -7.86 -22.04
CA ALA A 119 -7.57 -8.57 -21.77
C ALA A 119 -8.42 -7.84 -20.72
N GLN A 120 -7.84 -7.50 -19.58
CA GLN A 120 -8.52 -6.76 -18.50
C GLN A 120 -9.02 -5.40 -19.00
N TYR A 121 -8.19 -4.67 -19.76
CA TYR A 121 -8.59 -3.39 -20.37
C TYR A 121 -9.80 -3.55 -21.29
N LYS A 122 -9.76 -4.55 -22.17
CA LYS A 122 -10.87 -4.87 -23.09
C LYS A 122 -12.13 -5.30 -22.34
N ALA A 123 -12.03 -6.02 -21.23
CA ALA A 123 -13.18 -6.44 -20.43
C ALA A 123 -13.95 -5.24 -19.83
N VAL A 124 -13.25 -4.19 -19.40
CA VAL A 124 -13.85 -3.00 -18.77
C VAL A 124 -14.26 -1.93 -19.79
N ILE A 125 -13.43 -1.70 -20.81
CA ILE A 125 -13.64 -0.62 -21.79
C ILE A 125 -14.42 -1.09 -23.02
N GLY A 126 -14.25 -2.35 -23.43
CA GLY A 126 -14.84 -2.96 -24.62
C GLY A 126 -13.88 -3.09 -25.81
N SER A 127 -12.75 -2.38 -25.78
CA SER A 127 -11.69 -2.45 -26.80
C SER A 127 -10.33 -2.16 -26.17
N CYS A 128 -9.25 -2.64 -26.79
CA CYS A 128 -7.87 -2.40 -26.37
C CYS A 128 -7.09 -1.72 -27.51
N PRO A 129 -6.32 -0.65 -27.23
CA PRO A 129 -5.54 0.05 -28.26
C PRO A 129 -4.26 -0.69 -28.67
N SER A 130 -3.68 -1.51 -27.79
CA SER A 130 -2.53 -2.37 -28.08
C SER A 130 -2.97 -3.79 -28.49
N SER A 131 -2.04 -4.56 -29.07
CA SER A 131 -2.31 -5.91 -29.58
C SER A 131 -1.10 -6.86 -29.46
N ASP A 132 -0.36 -6.74 -28.36
CA ASP A 132 0.83 -7.53 -28.05
C ASP A 132 0.48 -8.91 -27.45
N GLY A 133 -0.74 -9.09 -26.95
CA GLY A 133 -1.26 -10.34 -26.40
C GLY A 133 -2.10 -10.13 -25.13
N GLU A 134 -3.07 -11.01 -24.90
CA GLU A 134 -4.07 -10.87 -23.81
C GLU A 134 -3.46 -10.63 -22.42
N ASN A 135 -2.32 -11.28 -22.12
CA ASN A 135 -1.63 -11.14 -20.83
C ASN A 135 -0.51 -10.08 -20.84
N CYS A 136 -0.24 -9.43 -21.96
CA CYS A 136 0.67 -8.29 -22.02
C CYS A 136 0.00 -7.06 -21.39
N PRO A 137 0.78 -6.11 -20.85
CA PRO A 137 0.22 -4.86 -20.34
C PRO A 137 -0.41 -4.05 -21.48
N VAL A 138 -1.55 -3.43 -21.21
CA VAL A 138 -2.09 -2.42 -22.14
C VAL A 138 -1.13 -1.23 -22.19
N HIS A 139 -0.87 -0.71 -23.39
CA HIS A 139 -0.18 0.55 -23.60
C HIS A 139 -0.83 1.32 -24.77
N TYR A 140 -0.29 2.48 -25.15
CA TYR A 140 -0.99 3.45 -26.00
C TYR A 140 -2.29 3.97 -25.37
N VAL A 141 -2.30 4.09 -24.04
CA VAL A 141 -3.41 4.70 -23.29
C VAL A 141 -2.96 6.03 -22.72
N SER A 142 -3.79 7.06 -22.90
CA SER A 142 -3.58 8.36 -22.28
C SER A 142 -3.87 8.31 -20.79
N TRP A 143 -3.52 9.36 -20.04
CA TRP A 143 -3.88 9.45 -18.62
C TRP A 143 -5.40 9.49 -18.46
N SER A 144 -6.08 10.21 -19.36
CA SER A 144 -7.55 10.25 -19.42
C SER A 144 -8.16 8.86 -19.70
N ASP A 145 -7.56 8.05 -20.58
CA ASP A 145 -8.03 6.69 -20.82
C ASP A 145 -7.88 5.80 -19.60
N ALA A 146 -6.73 5.89 -18.92
CA ALA A 146 -6.43 5.12 -17.72
C ALA A 146 -7.36 5.47 -16.54
N THR A 147 -7.66 6.76 -16.35
CA THR A 147 -8.63 7.21 -15.34
C THR A 147 -10.06 6.85 -15.71
N ASN A 148 -10.43 6.87 -17.00
CA ASN A 148 -11.72 6.38 -17.47
C ASN A 148 -11.89 4.87 -17.25
N PHE A 149 -10.84 4.05 -17.42
CA PHE A 149 -10.85 2.65 -17.02
C PHE A 149 -11.17 2.51 -15.53
N CYS A 150 -10.47 3.26 -14.68
CA CYS A 150 -10.67 3.23 -13.23
C CYS A 150 -12.11 3.64 -12.83
N ALA A 151 -12.66 4.68 -13.47
CA ALA A 151 -14.03 5.13 -13.26
C ALA A 151 -15.05 4.06 -13.67
N ARG A 152 -14.88 3.42 -14.83
CA ARG A 152 -15.77 2.34 -15.28
C ARG A 152 -15.70 1.12 -14.38
N LEU A 153 -14.50 0.71 -13.98
CA LEU A 153 -14.33 -0.39 -13.04
C LEU A 153 -15.03 -0.09 -11.71
N THR A 154 -14.92 1.15 -11.22
CA THR A 154 -15.63 1.63 -10.04
C THR A 154 -17.15 1.51 -10.19
N GLU A 155 -17.71 1.94 -11.32
CA GLU A 155 -19.15 1.81 -11.59
C GLU A 155 -19.62 0.36 -11.65
N ILE A 156 -18.86 -0.51 -12.34
CA ILE A 156 -19.15 -1.94 -12.47
C ILE A 156 -19.17 -2.60 -11.09
N GLU A 157 -18.09 -2.46 -10.32
CA GLU A 157 -17.92 -3.10 -9.01
C GLU A 157 -18.89 -2.56 -7.97
N ARG A 158 -19.24 -1.27 -8.04
CA ARG A 158 -20.27 -0.67 -7.18
C ARG A 158 -21.65 -1.21 -7.52
N LYS A 159 -21.99 -1.33 -8.80
CA LYS A 159 -23.30 -1.84 -9.25
C LYS A 159 -23.53 -3.29 -8.84
N VAL A 160 -22.49 -4.11 -8.80
CA VAL A 160 -22.56 -5.52 -8.36
C VAL A 160 -22.31 -5.70 -6.86
N GLY A 161 -22.11 -4.60 -6.11
CA GLY A 161 -22.00 -4.62 -4.65
C GLY A 161 -20.68 -5.14 -4.09
N ARG A 162 -19.64 -5.25 -4.92
CA ARG A 162 -18.29 -5.71 -4.50
C ARG A 162 -17.39 -4.57 -4.03
N LEU A 163 -17.59 -3.35 -4.54
CA LEU A 163 -16.82 -2.19 -4.13
C LEU A 163 -17.24 -1.71 -2.72
N PRO A 164 -16.30 -1.60 -1.76
CA PRO A 164 -16.60 -0.99 -0.47
C PRO A 164 -17.09 0.46 -0.61
N GLU A 165 -18.10 0.82 0.17
CA GLU A 165 -18.57 2.21 0.26
C GLU A 165 -17.43 3.14 0.70
N GLY A 166 -17.33 4.31 0.05
CA GLY A 166 -16.27 5.28 0.31
C GLY A 166 -14.95 4.97 -0.41
N TYR A 167 -14.89 3.91 -1.21
CA TYR A 167 -13.73 3.58 -2.05
C TYR A 167 -14.03 3.74 -3.54
N GLU A 168 -12.95 3.89 -4.31
CA GLU A 168 -12.93 3.89 -5.76
C GLU A 168 -11.64 3.27 -6.30
N TYR A 169 -11.71 2.73 -7.51
CA TYR A 169 -10.52 2.43 -8.27
C TYR A 169 -9.99 3.71 -8.88
N ALA A 170 -8.68 3.91 -8.80
CA ALA A 170 -7.99 5.07 -9.34
C ALA A 170 -6.54 4.72 -9.71
N LEU A 171 -5.84 5.62 -10.39
CA LEU A 171 -4.39 5.53 -10.52
C LEU A 171 -3.73 5.76 -9.14
N PRO A 172 -2.64 5.06 -8.78
CA PRO A 172 -1.89 5.38 -7.57
C PRO A 172 -1.32 6.80 -7.66
N THR A 173 -1.08 7.45 -6.52
CA THR A 173 -0.20 8.63 -6.50
C THR A 173 1.24 8.21 -6.80
N GLU A 174 2.08 9.14 -7.23
CA GLU A 174 3.49 8.90 -7.47
C GLU A 174 4.19 8.38 -6.21
N ALA A 175 3.84 8.94 -5.05
CA ALA A 175 4.32 8.49 -3.76
C ALA A 175 3.87 7.06 -3.42
N GLN A 176 2.59 6.73 -3.64
CA GLN A 176 2.10 5.37 -3.48
C GLN A 176 2.86 4.41 -4.40
N TRP A 177 3.02 4.75 -5.67
CA TRP A 177 3.73 3.93 -6.64
C TRP A 177 5.19 3.67 -6.23
N GLN A 178 5.95 4.71 -5.86
CA GLN A 178 7.35 4.53 -5.45
C GLN A 178 7.46 3.74 -4.14
N TYR A 179 6.57 3.96 -3.17
CA TYR A 179 6.54 3.18 -1.93
C TYR A 179 6.30 1.70 -2.20
N ALA A 180 5.29 1.40 -3.02
CA ALA A 180 4.96 0.06 -3.48
C ALA A 180 6.12 -0.57 -4.26
N CYS A 181 6.76 0.17 -5.16
CA CYS A 181 7.91 -0.29 -5.94
C CYS A 181 9.06 -0.69 -4.99
N ARG A 182 9.42 0.18 -4.05
CA ARG A 182 10.52 -0.03 -3.10
C ARG A 182 10.30 -1.24 -2.21
N ALA A 183 9.08 -1.46 -1.73
CA ALA A 183 8.77 -2.56 -0.80
C ALA A 183 9.79 -2.70 0.36
N GLY A 184 10.19 -1.55 0.93
CA GLY A 184 11.17 -1.46 2.02
C GLY A 184 12.64 -1.30 1.59
N THR A 185 12.97 -1.38 0.30
CA THR A 185 14.33 -1.17 -0.20
C THR A 185 14.65 0.32 -0.41
N THR A 186 15.94 0.68 -0.30
CA THR A 186 16.44 2.05 -0.52
C THR A 186 17.31 2.19 -1.77
N THR A 187 17.47 1.10 -2.52
CA THR A 187 18.30 1.03 -3.73
C THR A 187 17.57 1.50 -4.98
N ALA A 188 18.28 1.60 -6.09
CA ALA A 188 17.73 1.99 -7.40
C ALA A 188 16.68 0.99 -7.94
N LEU A 189 16.81 -0.29 -7.58
CA LEU A 189 15.89 -1.37 -7.95
C LEU A 189 15.29 -2.03 -6.69
N ASN A 190 14.07 -2.55 -6.83
CA ASN A 190 13.31 -3.22 -5.77
C ASN A 190 13.89 -4.57 -5.31
N SER A 191 14.90 -5.09 -6.01
CA SER A 191 15.65 -6.29 -5.63
C SER A 191 16.63 -6.06 -4.48
N GLY A 192 16.76 -4.83 -3.99
CA GLY A 192 17.79 -4.45 -3.03
C GLY A 192 19.15 -4.21 -3.68
N LYS A 193 19.20 -3.99 -5.00
CA LYS A 193 20.43 -3.77 -5.78
C LYS A 193 20.40 -2.44 -6.51
N ASN A 194 21.56 -1.81 -6.65
CA ASN A 194 21.75 -0.64 -7.51
C ASN A 194 22.08 -1.04 -8.95
N LEU A 195 21.98 -0.11 -9.89
CA LEU A 195 22.48 -0.34 -11.24
C LEU A 195 24.00 -0.49 -11.25
N THR A 196 24.50 -1.43 -12.06
CA THR A 196 25.94 -1.56 -12.36
C THR A 196 26.34 -0.87 -13.66
N SER A 197 25.36 -0.42 -14.44
CA SER A 197 25.51 0.26 -15.73
C SER A 197 24.21 0.99 -16.06
N THR A 198 24.31 2.17 -16.67
CA THR A 198 23.13 2.97 -17.06
C THR A 198 22.41 2.39 -18.28
N SER A 199 23.10 1.65 -19.14
CA SER A 199 22.52 1.08 -20.37
C SER A 199 22.03 -0.35 -20.17
N GLN A 200 22.93 -1.33 -20.27
CA GLN A 200 22.64 -2.75 -20.02
C GLN A 200 23.10 -3.13 -18.62
N CYS A 201 22.20 -3.68 -17.80
CA CYS A 201 22.46 -3.92 -16.39
C CYS A 201 21.96 -5.31 -15.97
N PRO A 202 22.84 -6.23 -15.53
CA PRO A 202 22.43 -7.54 -15.03
C PRO A 202 21.42 -7.49 -13.87
N ASN A 203 21.52 -6.48 -13.00
CA ASN A 203 20.55 -6.33 -11.91
C ASN A 203 19.16 -5.92 -12.42
N MET A 204 19.09 -5.20 -13.55
CA MET A 204 17.83 -4.86 -14.22
C MET A 204 17.24 -6.08 -14.93
N ASP A 205 18.08 -6.97 -15.49
CA ASP A 205 17.63 -8.21 -16.15
C ASP A 205 16.79 -9.11 -15.21
N GLU A 206 17.06 -9.07 -13.91
CA GLU A 206 16.34 -9.86 -12.88
C GLU A 206 14.91 -9.38 -12.64
N VAL A 207 14.68 -8.06 -12.72
CA VAL A 207 13.46 -7.42 -12.20
C VAL A 207 12.58 -6.80 -13.28
N GLY A 208 13.07 -6.67 -14.51
CA GLY A 208 12.36 -5.90 -15.51
C GLY A 208 12.65 -6.22 -16.97
N TRP A 209 11.70 -5.85 -17.82
CA TRP A 209 11.82 -5.88 -19.28
C TRP A 209 12.22 -4.50 -19.80
N TYR A 210 13.38 -4.38 -20.41
CA TYR A 210 13.94 -3.12 -20.92
C TYR A 210 14.69 -3.38 -22.22
N TYR A 211 15.23 -2.34 -22.87
CA TYR A 211 15.72 -2.39 -24.25
C TYR A 211 16.59 -3.60 -24.59
N TYR A 212 17.47 -4.00 -23.67
CA TYR A 212 18.47 -5.02 -23.91
C TYR A 212 17.99 -6.46 -23.70
N ASN A 213 16.80 -6.67 -23.12
CA ASN A 213 16.26 -8.02 -22.86
C ASN A 213 14.81 -8.21 -23.29
N SER A 214 14.17 -7.18 -23.88
CA SER A 214 12.75 -7.19 -24.21
C SER A 214 12.42 -7.65 -25.63
N ASP A 215 13.43 -7.86 -26.49
CA ASP A 215 13.22 -8.09 -27.92
C ASP A 215 12.39 -6.97 -28.60
N ASN A 216 12.49 -5.75 -28.07
CA ASN A 216 11.80 -4.55 -28.55
C ASN A 216 10.26 -4.70 -28.57
N ARG A 217 9.70 -5.32 -27.54
CA ARG A 217 8.25 -5.47 -27.34
C ARG A 217 7.89 -5.59 -25.86
N SER A 218 6.61 -5.41 -25.54
CA SER A 218 6.09 -5.77 -24.22
C SER A 218 6.08 -7.29 -24.04
N HIS A 219 6.01 -7.73 -22.79
CA HIS A 219 5.92 -9.15 -22.44
C HIS A 219 4.74 -9.37 -21.49
N PRO A 220 4.21 -10.61 -21.43
CA PRO A 220 3.20 -10.96 -20.44
C PRO A 220 3.62 -10.55 -19.04
N VAL A 221 2.67 -10.02 -18.27
CA VAL A 221 2.92 -9.59 -16.89
C VAL A 221 3.35 -10.77 -16.01
N GLY A 222 4.12 -10.48 -14.97
CA GLY A 222 4.49 -11.48 -13.96
C GLY A 222 5.64 -12.41 -14.33
N LEU A 223 6.35 -12.17 -15.43
CA LEU A 223 7.44 -13.04 -15.89
C LEU A 223 8.83 -12.70 -15.33
N LYS A 224 8.96 -11.56 -14.64
CA LYS A 224 10.18 -11.15 -13.94
C LYS A 224 10.04 -11.34 -12.43
N ARG A 225 11.15 -11.19 -11.70
CA ARG A 225 11.13 -11.36 -10.24
C ARG A 225 10.24 -10.29 -9.59
N PRO A 226 9.30 -10.65 -8.71
CA PRO A 226 8.52 -9.67 -7.96
C PRO A 226 9.35 -9.02 -6.85
N ASN A 227 8.88 -7.89 -6.34
CA ASN A 227 9.44 -7.29 -5.13
C ASN A 227 9.04 -8.04 -3.85
N ALA A 228 9.51 -7.57 -2.69
CA ALA A 228 9.25 -8.19 -1.39
C ALA A 228 7.76 -8.24 -0.99
N TRP A 229 6.90 -7.46 -1.66
CA TRP A 229 5.46 -7.44 -1.44
C TRP A 229 4.68 -8.19 -2.52
N GLY A 230 5.37 -8.85 -3.47
CA GLY A 230 4.70 -9.66 -4.49
C GLY A 230 4.20 -8.89 -5.70
N LEU A 231 4.60 -7.61 -5.86
CA LEU A 231 4.30 -6.80 -7.04
C LEU A 231 5.30 -7.09 -8.16
N TYR A 232 4.78 -7.20 -9.38
CA TYR A 232 5.55 -7.49 -10.59
C TYR A 232 5.63 -6.29 -11.51
N ASP A 233 6.62 -6.33 -12.41
CA ASP A 233 6.80 -5.37 -13.50
C ASP A 233 6.87 -3.90 -13.03
N MET A 234 7.33 -3.67 -11.79
CA MET A 234 7.59 -2.32 -11.26
C MET A 234 8.83 -1.65 -11.92
N HIS A 235 9.52 -2.36 -12.81
CA HIS A 235 10.69 -1.91 -13.54
C HIS A 235 10.56 -2.35 -15.00
N GLY A 236 10.38 -1.42 -15.92
CA GLY A 236 10.24 -1.69 -17.35
C GLY A 236 8.88 -2.26 -17.74
N ASN A 237 8.85 -3.00 -18.85
CA ASN A 237 7.66 -3.44 -19.58
C ASN A 237 6.89 -2.24 -20.16
N VAL A 238 6.16 -1.49 -19.34
CA VAL A 238 5.48 -0.25 -19.75
C VAL A 238 5.69 0.83 -18.70
N TRP A 239 5.76 2.08 -19.14
CA TRP A 239 5.60 3.19 -18.21
C TRP A 239 4.22 3.12 -17.58
N GLU A 240 4.08 3.55 -16.33
CA GLU A 240 2.80 3.48 -15.62
C GLU A 240 2.34 4.85 -15.15
N TRP A 241 1.15 5.25 -15.60
CA TRP A 241 0.54 6.49 -15.17
C TRP A 241 0.26 6.52 -13.66
N CYS A 242 0.62 7.64 -13.05
CA CYS A 242 0.24 8.03 -11.70
C CYS A 242 -0.80 9.15 -11.74
N TRP A 243 -1.50 9.37 -10.64
CA TRP A 243 -2.48 10.45 -10.49
C TRP A 243 -1.87 11.84 -10.69
N ASP A 244 -0.69 12.03 -10.11
CA ASP A 244 -0.04 13.32 -9.91
C ASP A 244 0.21 14.05 -11.24
N TYR A 245 0.07 15.39 -11.19
CA TYR A 245 0.74 16.21 -12.18
C TYR A 245 2.26 16.09 -12.00
N TYR A 246 2.99 16.14 -13.11
CA TYR A 246 4.45 16.13 -13.07
C TYR A 246 4.99 17.42 -12.46
N GLY A 247 5.90 17.29 -11.51
CA GLY A 247 6.51 18.41 -10.80
C GLY A 247 7.86 18.06 -10.17
N GLU A 248 8.51 19.07 -9.60
CA GLU A 248 9.76 18.90 -8.87
C GLU A 248 9.49 18.56 -7.39
N PHE A 249 10.36 17.75 -6.80
CA PHE A 249 10.33 17.49 -5.37
C PHE A 249 10.99 18.61 -4.59
N SER A 250 10.53 18.82 -3.36
CA SER A 250 11.24 19.60 -2.35
C SER A 250 11.87 18.64 -1.33
N ALA A 251 12.83 19.13 -0.53
CA ALA A 251 13.42 18.34 0.55
C ALA A 251 12.50 18.21 1.79
N ASP A 252 11.36 18.92 1.81
CA ASP A 252 10.47 18.97 2.95
C ASP A 252 9.70 17.65 3.12
N PRO A 253 9.48 17.20 4.38
CA PRO A 253 8.66 16.03 4.63
C PRO A 253 7.20 16.30 4.28
N VAL A 254 6.56 15.33 3.63
CA VAL A 254 5.15 15.42 3.21
C VAL A 254 4.33 14.24 3.72
N VAL A 255 3.02 14.45 3.85
CA VAL A 255 2.05 13.45 4.32
C VAL A 255 0.98 13.30 3.26
N ASP A 256 0.73 12.05 2.82
CA ASP A 256 -0.22 11.68 1.77
C ASP A 256 -0.20 12.62 0.54
N PRO A 257 0.98 12.86 -0.08
CA PRO A 257 1.08 13.80 -1.18
C PRO A 257 0.27 13.34 -2.39
N MET A 258 -0.40 14.28 -3.06
CA MET A 258 -1.17 14.06 -4.29
C MET A 258 -0.55 14.77 -5.51
N GLY A 259 0.70 15.21 -5.36
CA GLY A 259 1.42 15.99 -6.36
C GLY A 259 0.99 17.46 -6.39
N PRO A 260 1.52 18.24 -7.35
CA PRO A 260 1.12 19.61 -7.60
C PRO A 260 -0.38 19.72 -7.88
N ALA A 261 -1.03 20.79 -7.39
CA ALA A 261 -2.46 21.01 -7.62
C ALA A 261 -2.81 21.39 -9.07
N VAL A 262 -1.83 21.88 -9.83
CA VAL A 262 -1.98 22.31 -11.23
C VAL A 262 -0.80 21.81 -12.05
N GLY A 263 -1.07 21.41 -13.29
CA GLY A 263 -0.06 20.97 -14.24
C GLY A 263 -0.65 20.76 -15.63
N ASN A 264 0.22 20.54 -16.61
CA ASN A 264 -0.15 20.23 -18.00
C ASN A 264 0.38 18.87 -18.46
N LYS A 265 1.02 18.13 -17.55
CA LYS A 265 1.62 16.83 -17.75
C LYS A 265 1.34 15.95 -16.54
N HIS A 266 1.11 14.67 -16.75
CA HIS A 266 0.99 13.69 -15.67
C HIS A 266 2.26 12.88 -15.52
N THR A 267 2.48 12.35 -14.32
CA THR A 267 3.65 11.54 -14.02
C THR A 267 3.47 10.09 -14.50
N GLY A 268 4.49 9.56 -15.16
CA GLY A 268 4.70 8.14 -15.41
C GLY A 268 5.88 7.60 -14.61
N CYS A 269 5.78 6.38 -14.09
CA CYS A 269 6.84 5.70 -13.34
C CYS A 269 7.25 4.36 -13.97
N GLY A 270 8.47 3.88 -13.66
CA GLY A 270 8.89 2.50 -13.91
C GLY A 270 9.69 2.22 -15.19
N GLY A 271 9.64 3.06 -16.23
CA GLY A 271 10.30 2.78 -17.51
C GLY A 271 9.51 1.82 -18.41
N PHE A 272 9.84 1.74 -19.71
CA PHE A 272 9.21 0.77 -20.62
C PHE A 272 10.23 -0.17 -21.30
N TYR A 273 9.73 -1.15 -22.05
CA TYR A 273 10.56 -2.17 -22.71
C TYR A 273 11.60 -1.62 -23.70
N GLY A 274 11.47 -0.38 -24.17
CA GLY A 274 12.41 0.28 -25.08
C GLY A 274 13.44 1.15 -24.38
N ASP A 275 13.39 1.25 -23.05
CA ASP A 275 14.27 2.11 -22.27
C ASP A 275 15.60 1.43 -21.88
N ALA A 276 16.63 2.25 -21.67
CA ALA A 276 17.85 1.82 -21.00
C ALA A 276 17.64 1.66 -19.49
N ALA A 277 18.49 0.88 -18.81
CA ALA A 277 18.29 0.52 -17.40
C ALA A 277 18.13 1.73 -16.44
N TYR A 278 18.80 2.85 -16.69
CA TYR A 278 18.68 4.05 -15.85
C TYR A 278 17.30 4.71 -15.87
N LEU A 279 16.51 4.49 -16.91
CA LEU A 279 15.15 5.00 -17.05
C LEU A 279 14.12 4.12 -16.34
N CYS A 280 14.52 2.92 -15.87
CA CYS A 280 13.64 1.99 -15.19
C CYS A 280 13.84 1.97 -13.66
N ARG A 281 14.65 2.88 -13.09
CA ARG A 281 14.89 2.96 -11.64
C ARG A 281 13.62 3.38 -10.90
N THR A 282 13.51 3.01 -9.63
CA THR A 282 12.34 3.37 -8.79
C THR A 282 12.12 4.88 -8.71
N ALA A 283 13.19 5.68 -8.56
CA ALA A 283 13.09 7.12 -8.42
C ALA A 283 12.90 7.86 -9.76
N ARG A 284 13.01 7.15 -10.90
CA ARG A 284 12.85 7.77 -12.21
C ARG A 284 11.37 8.02 -12.47
N HIS A 285 11.04 9.31 -12.67
CA HIS A 285 9.70 9.76 -13.02
C HIS A 285 9.68 10.60 -14.31
N TYR A 286 8.74 10.35 -15.21
CA TYR A 286 8.63 11.07 -16.49
C TYR A 286 7.35 11.90 -16.52
N GLY A 287 7.41 13.08 -17.14
CA GLY A 287 6.26 13.97 -17.28
C GLY A 287 5.79 14.06 -18.71
N ASP A 288 4.55 13.65 -18.97
CA ASP A 288 4.00 13.54 -20.31
C ASP A 288 2.65 14.19 -20.50
N TYR A 289 2.40 14.64 -21.72
CA TYR A 289 1.15 15.31 -22.09
C TYR A 289 0.03 14.30 -22.32
N ASP A 290 -1.18 14.69 -21.94
CA ASP A 290 -2.39 13.91 -22.20
C ASP A 290 -2.88 14.08 -23.66
N ASN A 291 -1.99 13.86 -24.65
CA ASN A 291 -2.28 14.05 -26.06
C ASN A 291 -1.98 12.81 -26.95
N GLY A 292 -1.87 11.64 -26.33
CA GLY A 292 -2.18 10.35 -26.99
C GLY A 292 -1.05 9.70 -27.79
N TYR A 293 0.23 9.92 -27.46
CA TYR A 293 1.34 9.28 -28.17
C TYR A 293 2.38 8.67 -27.25
N VAL A 294 2.04 7.65 -26.44
CA VAL A 294 3.05 7.05 -25.55
C VAL A 294 2.88 5.57 -25.19
N TYR A 295 4.05 4.95 -24.96
CA TYR A 295 4.31 3.60 -24.45
C TYR A 295 3.90 3.41 -22.97
N CYS A 296 2.90 4.16 -22.51
CA CYS A 296 2.41 4.12 -21.14
C CYS A 296 1.19 3.20 -21.04
N GLY A 297 1.26 2.29 -20.09
CA GLY A 297 0.13 1.61 -19.48
C GLY A 297 -0.18 2.21 -18.11
N PHE A 298 -0.73 1.39 -17.22
CA PHE A 298 -1.00 1.77 -15.83
C PHE A 298 -1.28 0.54 -14.99
N ARG A 299 -1.18 0.69 -13.66
CA ARG A 299 -1.79 -0.22 -12.69
C ARG A 299 -2.84 0.51 -11.87
N VAL A 300 -3.80 -0.26 -11.37
CA VAL A 300 -4.94 0.27 -10.61
C VAL A 300 -4.61 0.26 -9.12
N ALA A 301 -5.10 1.25 -8.38
CA ALA A 301 -5.18 1.21 -6.93
C ALA A 301 -6.65 1.25 -6.49
N LEU A 302 -6.98 0.58 -5.39
CA LEU A 302 -8.24 0.79 -4.67
C LEU A 302 -7.94 1.70 -3.48
N VAL A 303 -8.52 2.90 -3.51
CA VAL A 303 -8.25 3.98 -2.56
C VAL A 303 -9.56 4.57 -2.05
N PRO A 304 -9.55 5.27 -0.90
CA PRO A 304 -10.67 6.11 -0.51
C PRO A 304 -10.98 7.16 -1.59
N VAL A 305 -12.26 7.51 -1.77
CA VAL A 305 -12.70 8.48 -2.79
C VAL A 305 -11.96 9.81 -2.63
N ARG A 306 -11.28 10.25 -3.69
CA ARG A 306 -10.51 11.50 -3.70
C ARG A 306 -11.42 12.72 -3.54
N GLY A 307 -11.03 13.65 -2.66
CA GLY A 307 -11.82 14.86 -2.38
C GLY A 307 -12.98 14.65 -1.38
N GLN A 308 -13.23 13.42 -0.92
CA GLN A 308 -13.91 13.19 0.34
C GLN A 308 -12.87 13.06 1.44
N VAL A 309 -12.93 13.93 2.45
CA VAL A 309 -12.22 13.68 3.72
C VAL A 309 -12.94 12.51 4.39
N THR A 310 -12.49 11.29 4.07
CA THR A 310 -12.84 10.12 4.85
C THR A 310 -11.87 10.06 6.01
N ALA A 311 -12.36 10.42 7.21
CA ALA A 311 -11.66 10.06 8.43
C ALA A 311 -11.81 8.54 8.61
N ALA A 312 -10.98 7.76 7.90
CA ALA A 312 -10.77 6.38 8.26
C ALA A 312 -9.88 6.38 9.51
N ALA A 313 -10.53 6.33 10.67
CA ALA A 313 -9.84 5.81 11.84
C ALA A 313 -9.58 4.33 11.55
N VAL A 314 -8.41 4.00 11.00
CA VAL A 314 -7.89 2.64 10.99
C VAL A 314 -7.39 2.35 12.40
N GLY A 315 -8.33 2.21 13.33
CA GLY A 315 -8.13 1.50 14.58
C GLY A 315 -8.87 0.19 14.43
N SER A 316 -8.18 -0.93 14.61
CA SER A 316 -8.88 -2.19 14.92
C SER A 316 -9.89 -1.88 16.02
N SER A 317 -11.19 -2.07 15.78
CA SER A 317 -12.28 -1.90 16.76
C SER A 317 -12.22 -2.92 17.90
N VAL A 318 -11.04 -3.47 18.17
CA VAL A 318 -10.81 -4.44 19.23
C VAL A 318 -10.39 -3.73 20.51
N THR A 319 -10.96 -4.19 21.60
CA THR A 319 -10.61 -3.79 22.96
C THR A 319 -9.91 -4.95 23.65
N TYR A 320 -9.01 -4.63 24.57
CA TYR A 320 -8.25 -5.62 25.32
C TYR A 320 -8.62 -5.55 26.81
N GLN A 321 -8.52 -6.69 27.49
CA GLN A 321 -8.53 -6.74 28.94
C GLN A 321 -7.63 -7.88 29.40
N TRP A 322 -6.58 -7.57 30.15
CA TRP A 322 -5.67 -8.57 30.72
C TRP A 322 -6.19 -9.12 32.05
N TYR A 323 -5.86 -10.38 32.30
CA TYR A 323 -6.18 -11.12 33.50
C TYR A 323 -4.93 -11.77 34.08
N LYS A 324 -4.90 -11.89 35.41
CA LYS A 324 -3.93 -12.69 36.16
C LYS A 324 -4.68 -13.73 36.98
N ASN A 325 -4.38 -15.01 36.78
CA ASN A 325 -5.06 -16.13 37.45
C ASN A 325 -6.61 -16.01 37.36
N GLY A 326 -7.10 -15.59 36.20
CA GLY A 326 -8.54 -15.35 35.94
C GLY A 326 -9.12 -14.07 36.55
N GLN A 327 -8.34 -13.26 37.28
CA GLN A 327 -8.80 -11.97 37.82
C GLN A 327 -8.38 -10.80 36.95
N THR A 328 -9.29 -9.86 36.74
CA THR A 328 -9.06 -8.67 35.92
C THR A 328 -7.94 -7.80 36.48
N ILE A 329 -6.99 -7.43 35.61
CA ILE A 329 -5.97 -6.44 35.94
C ILE A 329 -6.51 -5.05 35.56
N LYS A 330 -6.79 -4.23 36.58
CA LYS A 330 -7.40 -2.91 36.37
C LYS A 330 -6.49 -2.00 35.51
N GLY A 331 -7.06 -1.45 34.44
CA GLY A 331 -6.35 -0.53 33.53
C GLY A 331 -5.36 -1.19 32.58
N ALA A 332 -5.36 -2.52 32.49
CA ALA A 332 -4.59 -3.26 31.50
C ALA A 332 -5.49 -3.54 30.28
N ASP A 333 -5.67 -2.51 29.45
CA ASP A 333 -6.61 -2.47 28.31
C ASP A 333 -5.92 -2.30 26.95
N GLY A 334 -4.59 -2.45 26.91
CA GLY A 334 -3.78 -2.39 25.68
C GLY A 334 -3.45 -3.77 25.10
N SER A 335 -2.90 -3.76 23.89
CA SER A 335 -2.32 -4.96 23.22
C SER A 335 -1.03 -5.46 23.91
N SER A 336 -0.58 -4.77 24.94
CA SER A 336 0.50 -5.21 25.82
C SER A 336 0.21 -4.88 27.27
N TYR A 337 0.81 -5.65 28.17
CA TYR A 337 0.80 -5.41 29.60
C TYR A 337 2.21 -5.51 30.16
N THR A 338 2.66 -4.48 30.88
CA THR A 338 4.02 -4.36 31.39
C THR A 338 4.03 -4.24 32.90
N ILE A 339 4.85 -5.06 33.55
CA ILE A 339 5.19 -4.93 34.98
C ILE A 339 6.60 -4.35 35.02
N LYS A 340 6.73 -3.12 35.56
CA LYS A 340 7.99 -2.37 35.51
C LYS A 340 9.06 -2.87 36.48
N ALA A 341 8.63 -3.51 37.56
CA ALA A 341 9.48 -4.12 38.58
C ALA A 341 8.73 -5.31 39.17
N VAL A 342 9.07 -6.50 38.71
CA VAL A 342 8.41 -7.76 39.07
C VAL A 342 8.66 -8.12 40.53
N LYS A 343 7.64 -8.64 41.22
CA LYS A 343 7.73 -9.19 42.58
C LYS A 343 7.38 -10.67 42.56
N GLU A 344 7.77 -11.43 43.59
CA GLU A 344 7.35 -12.84 43.72
C GLU A 344 5.82 -13.00 43.62
N SER A 345 5.07 -12.05 44.20
CA SER A 345 3.62 -12.03 44.12
C SER A 345 3.07 -11.89 42.70
N ASP A 346 3.88 -11.47 41.71
CA ASP A 346 3.52 -11.32 40.30
C ASP A 346 3.52 -12.64 39.52
N ALA A 347 4.14 -13.70 40.05
CA ALA A 347 4.08 -15.02 39.44
C ALA A 347 2.62 -15.48 39.21
N GLY A 348 2.38 -16.17 38.09
CA GLY A 348 1.06 -16.69 37.76
C GLY A 348 0.77 -16.75 36.27
N GLU A 349 -0.48 -17.07 35.97
CA GLU A 349 -1.00 -17.19 34.62
C GLU A 349 -1.58 -15.86 34.13
N TYR A 350 -1.16 -15.42 32.94
CA TYR A 350 -1.64 -14.23 32.28
C TYR A 350 -2.38 -14.57 30.98
N THR A 351 -3.59 -14.03 30.84
CA THR A 351 -4.41 -14.13 29.62
C THR A 351 -4.94 -12.77 29.22
N VAL A 352 -5.31 -12.60 27.96
CA VAL A 352 -5.95 -11.38 27.46
C VAL A 352 -7.21 -11.73 26.68
N SER A 353 -8.31 -11.06 27.03
CA SER A 353 -9.55 -11.09 26.24
C SER A 353 -9.48 -9.98 25.20
N VAL A 354 -9.72 -10.34 23.94
CA VAL A 354 -9.80 -9.41 22.81
C VAL A 354 -11.24 -9.40 22.31
N CYS A 355 -11.89 -8.24 22.34
CA CYS A 355 -13.31 -8.10 22.06
C CYS A 355 -13.60 -7.08 20.96
N ASN A 356 -14.58 -7.36 20.11
CA ASN A 356 -15.27 -6.37 19.28
C ASN A 356 -16.76 -6.30 19.68
N ASN A 357 -17.59 -5.67 18.86
CA ASN A 357 -19.04 -5.58 19.07
C ASN A 357 -19.79 -6.93 18.92
N VAL A 358 -19.17 -7.95 18.32
CA VAL A 358 -19.74 -9.30 18.16
C VAL A 358 -19.47 -10.17 19.38
N GLY A 359 -18.28 -10.04 19.97
CA GLY A 359 -17.90 -10.78 21.16
C GLY A 359 -16.39 -10.83 21.37
N CYS A 360 -15.95 -11.76 22.21
CA CYS A 360 -14.57 -11.84 22.68
C CYS A 360 -13.91 -13.19 22.38
N VAL A 361 -12.60 -13.15 22.12
CA VAL A 361 -11.71 -14.32 22.10
C VAL A 361 -10.64 -14.13 23.15
N THR A 362 -10.35 -15.18 23.93
CA THR A 362 -9.30 -15.16 24.97
C THR A 362 -8.02 -15.81 24.45
N SER A 363 -6.87 -15.23 24.79
CA SER A 363 -5.56 -15.78 24.46
C SER A 363 -5.28 -17.10 25.17
N ARG A 364 -4.24 -17.80 24.74
CA ARG A 364 -3.58 -18.82 25.55
C ARG A 364 -2.94 -18.17 26.78
N ALA A 365 -2.80 -19.00 27.82
CA ALA A 365 -2.10 -18.69 29.06
C ALA A 365 -0.59 -18.47 28.84
N ALA A 366 -0.09 -17.32 29.27
CA ALA A 366 1.33 -17.03 29.43
C ALA A 366 1.71 -17.14 30.90
N ILE A 367 2.64 -18.04 31.24
CA ILE A 367 3.06 -18.25 32.63
C ILE A 367 4.24 -17.34 32.96
N LEU A 368 4.10 -16.49 33.98
CA LEU A 368 5.20 -15.75 34.58
C LEU A 368 5.78 -16.54 35.75
N THR A 369 7.06 -16.89 35.65
CA THR A 369 7.85 -17.42 36.78
C THR A 369 8.79 -16.34 37.28
N VAL A 370 8.86 -16.16 38.59
CA VAL A 370 9.74 -15.16 39.21
C VAL A 370 10.85 -15.88 39.96
N SER A 371 12.09 -15.59 39.60
CA SER A 371 13.27 -16.10 40.29
C SER A 371 13.64 -15.12 41.41
N THR A 372 13.71 -15.62 42.64
CA THR A 372 14.23 -14.88 43.78
C THR A 372 15.65 -15.37 44.07
N TRP A 373 16.59 -14.43 44.15
CA TRP A 373 17.94 -14.74 44.64
C TRP A 373 17.90 -14.80 46.18
N PRO A 374 18.43 -15.88 46.81
CA PRO A 374 18.37 -16.07 48.25
C PRO A 374 19.20 -15.07 49.07
#